data_AF-A0A3B8UBJ9-F1
#
_entry.id   AF-A0A3B8UBJ9-F1
#
_cell.length_a   1.000
_cell.length_b   1.000
_cell.length_c   1.000
_cell.angle_alpha   90.00
_cell.angle_beta   90.00
_cell.angle_gamma   90.00
#
_symmetry.space_group_name_H-M   'P 1'
#
loop_
_entity.id
_entity.type
_entity.pdbx_description
1 polymer ?
#
loop_
_entity_poly.entity_id
_entity_poly.type
_entity_poly.pdbx_seq_one_letter_code
_entity_poly.pdbx_strand_id
1 'polypeptide(L)'
;AEERGIKVIIAGAGMAAHLPGMCAALFPMPVIGIPMHTTSLGGRDSLYSIVQMPSGIPVATVAIGGGKNAGILAAKILAVSDSELLGRLKEYSAGMAGDVEKKDARLQETGYKNY
;
A
#
# COMPACT_ATOMS: atom_id res chain seq x y z
N ALA A 1 10.18 -6.87 -17.65
CA ALA A 1 10.02 -5.86 -16.57
C ALA A 1 11.39 -5.45 -16.02
N GLU A 2 12.27 -6.41 -15.77
CA GLU A 2 13.65 -6.19 -15.36
C GLU A 2 14.46 -5.33 -16.36
N GLU A 3 14.42 -5.66 -17.66
CA GLU A 3 15.07 -4.86 -18.73
C GLU A 3 14.61 -3.40 -18.78
N ARG A 4 13.43 -3.11 -18.23
CA ARG A 4 12.85 -1.75 -18.15
C ARG A 4 13.24 -1.02 -16.86
N GLY A 5 14.07 -1.64 -16.00
CA GLY A 5 14.51 -1.07 -14.72
C GLY A 5 13.45 -1.06 -13.61
N ILE A 6 12.34 -1.79 -13.76
CA ILE A 6 11.27 -1.84 -12.74
C ILE A 6 11.78 -2.59 -11.51
N LYS A 7 11.60 -2.00 -10.32
CA LYS A 7 12.07 -2.54 -9.04
C LYS A 7 10.96 -3.06 -8.12
N VAL A 8 9.76 -2.48 -8.21
CA VAL A 8 8.57 -2.89 -7.45
C VAL A 8 7.36 -2.75 -8.36
N ILE A 9 6.43 -3.71 -8.31
CA ILE A 9 5.18 -3.69 -9.07
C ILE A 9 4.04 -3.46 -8.08
N ILE A 10 3.14 -2.53 -8.41
CA ILE A 10 1.88 -2.33 -7.67
C ILE A 10 0.74 -2.74 -8.60
N ALA A 11 -0.09 -3.67 -8.15
CA ALA A 11 -1.22 -4.19 -8.92
C ALA A 11 -2.50 -4.08 -8.09
N GLY A 12 -3.52 -3.42 -8.64
CA GLY A 12 -4.86 -3.34 -8.04
C GLY A 12 -5.85 -4.21 -8.80
N ALA A 13 -6.68 -4.96 -8.09
CA ALA A 13 -7.74 -5.77 -8.71
C ALA A 13 -8.94 -5.96 -7.77
N GLY A 14 -10.12 -6.14 -8.37
CA GLY A 14 -11.38 -6.37 -7.67
C GLY A 14 -12.03 -7.69 -8.04
N MET A 15 -13.01 -8.12 -7.25
CA MET A 15 -13.75 -9.39 -7.41
C MET A 15 -12.79 -10.59 -7.34
N ALA A 16 -12.76 -11.44 -8.37
CA ALA A 16 -11.74 -12.48 -8.54
C ALA A 16 -10.40 -11.83 -8.92
N ALA A 17 -9.72 -11.28 -7.92
CA ALA A 17 -8.63 -10.33 -8.08
C ALA A 17 -7.28 -11.02 -8.39
N HIS A 18 -7.14 -11.59 -9.59
CA HIS A 18 -5.98 -12.41 -9.96
C HIS A 18 -4.73 -11.64 -10.40
N LEU A 19 -4.88 -10.37 -10.83
CA LEU A 19 -3.78 -9.61 -11.43
C LEU A 19 -2.51 -9.56 -10.54
N PRO A 20 -2.59 -9.28 -9.22
CA PRO A 20 -1.38 -9.25 -8.38
C PRO A 20 -0.68 -10.61 -8.28
N GLY A 21 -1.45 -11.70 -8.16
CA GLY A 21 -0.91 -13.06 -8.13
C GLY A 21 -0.24 -13.46 -9.45
N MET A 22 -0.86 -13.13 -10.59
CA MET A 22 -0.28 -13.37 -11.91
C MET A 22 1.00 -12.55 -12.13
N CYS A 23 1.02 -11.29 -11.70
CA CYS A 23 2.25 -10.50 -11.71
C CYS A 23 3.35 -11.19 -10.88
N ALA A 24 3.04 -11.65 -9.67
CA ALA A 24 4.04 -12.31 -8.80
C ALA A 24 4.54 -13.65 -9.37
N ALA A 25 3.71 -14.36 -10.13
CA ALA A 25 4.12 -15.59 -10.81
C ALA A 25 5.03 -15.35 -12.02
N LEU A 26 4.84 -14.23 -12.73
CA LEU A 26 5.56 -13.92 -13.96
C LEU A 26 6.84 -13.11 -13.72
N PHE A 27 6.89 -12.37 -12.63
CA PHE A 27 7.92 -11.36 -12.41
C PHE A 27 8.69 -11.64 -11.11
N PRO A 28 10.04 -11.66 -11.15
CA PRO A 28 10.84 -11.96 -9.96
C PRO A 28 10.92 -10.79 -8.95
N MET A 29 10.48 -9.57 -9.34
CA MET A 29 10.47 -8.41 -8.47
C MET A 29 9.30 -8.46 -7.48
N PRO A 30 9.40 -7.78 -6.32
CA PRO A 30 8.32 -7.66 -5.36
C PRO A 30 7.03 -7.11 -6.00
N VAL A 31 5.91 -7.77 -5.71
CA VAL A 31 4.56 -7.33 -6.11
C VAL A 31 3.75 -6.95 -4.88
N ILE A 32 3.17 -5.74 -4.93
CA ILE A 32 2.25 -5.22 -3.92
C ILE A 32 0.83 -5.28 -4.49
N GLY A 33 -0.04 -6.00 -3.79
CA GLY A 33 -1.45 -6.16 -4.17
C GLY A 33 -2.36 -5.15 -3.46
N ILE A 34 -3.21 -4.45 -4.21
CA ILE A 34 -4.28 -3.59 -3.69
C ILE A 34 -5.64 -4.26 -3.95
N PRO A 35 -6.30 -4.80 -2.92
CA PRO A 35 -7.67 -5.26 -3.05
C PRO A 35 -8.59 -4.07 -3.31
N MET A 36 -9.37 -4.11 -4.40
CA MET A 36 -10.33 -3.06 -4.70
C MET A 36 -11.65 -3.31 -3.98
N HIS A 37 -12.34 -2.25 -3.59
CA HIS A 37 -13.68 -2.35 -3.03
C HIS A 37 -14.64 -2.93 -4.07
N THR A 38 -15.51 -3.85 -3.63
CA THR A 38 -16.57 -4.45 -4.46
C THR A 38 -17.93 -4.17 -3.86
N THR A 39 -18.94 -3.99 -4.72
CA THR A 39 -20.30 -3.67 -4.29
C THR A 39 -20.92 -4.78 -3.43
N SER A 40 -20.70 -6.04 -3.79
CA SER A 40 -21.36 -7.17 -3.16
C SER A 40 -20.74 -7.60 -1.82
N LEU A 41 -19.42 -7.51 -1.70
CA LEU A 41 -18.67 -8.09 -0.56
C LEU A 41 -17.71 -7.11 0.11
N GLY A 42 -17.80 -5.81 -0.21
CA GLY A 42 -16.98 -4.76 0.38
C GLY A 42 -15.49 -4.91 0.10
N GLY A 43 -15.10 -5.69 -0.91
CA GLY A 43 -13.71 -6.02 -1.23
C GLY A 43 -13.12 -7.22 -0.49
N ARG A 44 -13.91 -7.97 0.31
CA ARG A 44 -13.42 -9.21 0.98
C ARG A 44 -13.06 -10.32 -0.01
N ASP A 45 -13.83 -10.43 -1.09
CA ASP A 45 -13.52 -11.27 -2.24
C ASP A 45 -12.13 -10.93 -2.81
N SER A 46 -11.91 -9.65 -3.09
CA SER A 46 -10.68 -9.12 -3.64
C SER A 46 -9.51 -9.33 -2.68
N LEU A 47 -9.72 -9.12 -1.38
CA LEU A 47 -8.71 -9.32 -0.36
C LEU A 47 -8.25 -10.78 -0.33
N TYR A 48 -9.19 -11.73 -0.24
CA TYR A 48 -8.84 -13.15 -0.18
C TYR A 48 -8.27 -13.67 -1.50
N SER A 49 -8.70 -13.15 -2.64
CA SER A 49 -8.10 -13.48 -3.95
C SER A 49 -6.64 -13.04 -4.07
N ILE A 50 -6.21 -12.01 -3.32
CA ILE A 50 -4.84 -11.48 -3.40
C ILE A 50 -3.96 -12.00 -2.26
N VAL A 51 -4.45 -12.05 -1.02
CA VAL A 51 -3.61 -12.34 0.16
C VAL A 51 -3.33 -13.84 0.34
N GLN A 52 -4.24 -14.72 -0.10
CA GLN A 52 -4.15 -16.16 0.12
C GLN A 52 -3.31 -16.87 -0.96
N MET A 53 -2.16 -16.30 -1.31
CA MET A 53 -1.28 -16.90 -2.30
C MET A 53 -0.65 -18.19 -1.76
N PRO A 54 -0.46 -19.22 -2.61
CA PRO A 54 0.23 -20.44 -2.21
C PRO A 54 1.72 -20.17 -1.94
N SER A 55 2.34 -21.09 -1.20
CA SER A 55 3.78 -21.07 -0.94
C SER A 55 4.60 -21.00 -2.23
N GLY A 56 5.57 -20.09 -2.28
CA GLY A 56 6.48 -19.89 -3.42
C GLY A 56 6.15 -18.69 -4.31
N ILE A 57 4.94 -18.12 -4.25
CA ILE A 57 4.54 -16.98 -5.07
C ILE A 57 3.95 -15.86 -4.19
N PRO A 58 4.78 -15.13 -3.42
CA PRO A 58 4.29 -14.17 -2.43
C PRO A 58 3.75 -12.87 -3.07
N VAL A 59 2.71 -12.30 -2.47
CA VAL A 59 2.20 -10.95 -2.78
C VAL A 59 2.10 -10.13 -1.49
N ALA A 60 2.73 -8.96 -1.47
CA ALA A 60 2.62 -8.02 -0.34
C ALA A 60 1.27 -7.29 -0.41
N THR A 61 0.26 -7.79 0.31
CA THR A 61 -1.10 -7.26 0.23
C THR A 61 -1.30 -6.11 1.21
N VAL A 62 -1.82 -4.97 0.72
CA VAL A 62 -2.23 -3.83 1.57
C VAL A 62 -3.74 -3.83 1.84
N ALA A 63 -4.22 -2.86 2.62
CA ALA A 63 -5.64 -2.70 2.91
C ALA A 63 -6.51 -2.56 1.64
N ILE A 64 -7.79 -2.87 1.75
CA ILE A 64 -8.78 -2.63 0.69
C ILE A 64 -8.78 -1.14 0.33
N GLY A 65 -8.64 -0.82 -0.96
CA GLY A 65 -8.51 0.55 -1.46
C GLY A 65 -7.21 1.26 -1.05
N GLY A 66 -6.24 0.52 -0.49
CA GLY A 66 -5.02 1.04 0.13
C GLY A 66 -3.94 1.54 -0.83
N GLY A 67 -4.30 2.20 -1.94
CA GLY A 67 -3.34 2.66 -2.96
C GLY A 67 -2.23 3.56 -2.41
N LYS A 68 -2.57 4.45 -1.47
CA LYS A 68 -1.58 5.29 -0.76
C LYS A 68 -0.56 4.43 -0.01
N ASN A 69 -1.01 3.40 0.71
CA ASN A 69 -0.12 2.51 1.44
C ASN A 69 0.72 1.64 0.52
N ALA A 70 0.20 1.24 -0.64
CA ALA A 70 0.99 0.52 -1.64
C ALA A 70 2.15 1.37 -2.17
N GLY A 71 1.91 2.65 -2.47
CA GLY A 71 2.97 3.58 -2.86
C GLY A 71 4.01 3.80 -1.77
N ILE A 72 3.58 3.98 -0.52
CA ILE A 72 4.49 4.12 0.63
C ILE A 72 5.29 2.84 0.86
N LEU A 73 4.66 1.67 0.74
CA LEU A 73 5.35 0.38 0.87
C LEU A 73 6.39 0.18 -0.24
N ALA A 74 6.06 0.53 -1.48
CA ALA A 74 7.03 0.52 -2.57
C ALA A 74 8.21 1.45 -2.29
N ALA A 75 7.95 2.68 -1.84
CA ALA A 75 9.01 3.61 -1.45
C ALA A 75 9.89 3.04 -0.31
N LYS A 76 9.29 2.39 0.70
CA LYS A 76 10.03 1.72 1.78
C LYS A 76 10.91 0.58 1.28
N ILE A 77 10.44 -0.22 0.32
CA ILE A 77 11.25 -1.29 -0.31
C ILE A 77 12.45 -0.69 -1.03
N LEU A 78 12.26 0.37 -1.81
CA LEU A 78 13.33 1.05 -2.55
C LEU A 78 14.34 1.74 -1.62
N ALA A 79 13.85 2.34 -0.53
CA ALA A 79 14.67 3.06 0.44
C ALA A 79 15.68 2.18 1.21
N VAL A 80 15.54 0.84 1.18
CA VAL A 80 16.53 -0.07 1.76
C VAL A 80 17.91 0.13 1.13
N SER A 81 17.96 0.49 -0.15
CA SER A 81 19.19 0.75 -0.91
C SER A 81 19.33 2.21 -1.36
N ASP A 82 18.47 3.10 -0.88
CA ASP A 82 18.44 4.52 -1.27
C ASP A 82 18.33 5.40 -0.02
N SER A 83 19.46 5.94 0.42
CA SER A 83 19.56 6.76 1.62
C SER A 83 18.84 8.10 1.50
N GLU A 84 18.74 8.66 0.28
CA GLU A 84 18.04 9.92 0.04
C GLU A 84 16.52 9.71 0.18
N LEU A 85 16.00 8.67 -0.46
CA LEU A 85 14.60 8.28 -0.34
C LEU A 85 14.24 7.91 1.11
N LEU A 86 15.15 7.24 1.83
CA LEU A 86 14.98 6.97 3.26
C LEU A 86 14.85 8.28 4.07
N GLY A 87 15.66 9.29 3.77
CA GLY A 87 15.54 10.62 4.37
C GLY A 87 14.15 11.23 4.16
N ARG A 88 13.68 11.25 2.91
CA ARG A 88 12.35 11.76 2.54
C ARG A 88 11.22 11.00 3.25
N LEU A 89 11.35 9.68 3.44
CA LEU A 89 10.37 8.89 4.19
C LEU A 89 10.34 9.24 5.68
N LYS A 90 11.50 9.52 6.29
CA LYS A 90 11.58 9.96 7.70
C LYS A 90 10.90 11.32 7.88
N GLU A 91 11.16 12.26 6.98
CA GLU A 91 10.50 13.57 6.96
C GLU A 91 8.98 13.44 6.80
N TYR A 92 8.54 12.60 5.86
CA TYR A 92 7.12 12.31 5.68
C TYR A 92 6.47 11.75 6.96
N SER A 93 7.14 10.83 7.66
CA SER A 93 6.66 10.28 8.94
C SER A 93 6.61 11.33 10.05
N ALA A 94 7.61 12.20 10.16
CA ALA A 94 7.60 13.30 11.13
C ALA A 94 6.47 14.31 10.84
N GLY A 95 6.24 14.63 9.56
CA GLY A 95 5.14 15.50 9.14
C GLY A 95 3.77 14.96 9.55
N MET A 96 3.54 13.65 9.38
CA MET A 96 2.29 13.01 9.80
C MET A 96 2.06 13.10 11.32
N ALA A 97 3.11 12.99 12.14
CA ALA A 97 3.00 13.17 13.58
C ALA A 97 2.57 14.60 13.93
N GLY A 98 3.24 15.61 13.34
CA GLY A 98 2.87 17.01 13.52
C GLY A 98 1.46 17.34 13.04
N ASP A 99 0.97 16.69 11.97
CA ASP A 99 -0.41 16.86 11.52
C ASP A 99 -1.44 16.30 12.51
N VAL A 100 -1.12 15.21 13.22
CA VAL A 100 -1.97 14.67 14.28
C VAL A 100 -2.02 15.63 15.47
N GLU A 101 -0.87 16.16 15.90
CA GLU A 101 -0.80 17.14 16.99
C GLU A 101 -1.61 18.41 16.68
N LYS A 102 -1.53 18.93 15.45
CA LYS A 102 -2.36 20.08 15.01
C LYS A 102 -3.86 19.77 15.04
N LYS A 103 -4.24 18.57 14.59
CA LYS A 103 -5.64 18.12 14.62
C LYS A 103 -6.16 17.99 16.04
N ASP A 104 -5.34 17.45 16.95
CA ASP A 104 -5.68 17.36 18.36
C ASP A 104 -5.84 18.75 18.98
N ALA A 105 -4.88 19.65 18.79
CA ALA A 105 -4.97 21.02 19.30
C ALA A 105 -6.25 21.74 18.83
N ARG A 106 -6.59 21.61 17.54
CA ARG A 106 -7.83 22.17 16.99
C ARG A 106 -9.08 21.52 17.60
N LEU A 107 -9.06 20.21 17.84
CA LEU A 107 -10.17 19.50 18.49
C LEU A 107 -10.39 19.96 19.94
N GLN A 108 -9.30 20.20 20.69
CA GLN A 108 -9.39 20.75 22.04
C GLN A 108 -9.94 22.18 22.05
N GLU A 109 -9.57 22.99 21.06
CA GLU A 109 -10.04 24.38 20.94
C GLU A 109 -11.52 24.48 20.54
N THR A 110 -11.95 23.76 19.49
CA THR A 110 -13.30 23.90 18.93
C THR A 110 -14.32 22.99 19.61
N GLY A 111 -13.87 21.94 20.29
CA GLY A 111 -14.69 20.86 20.83
C GLY A 111 -15.25 19.94 19.73
N TYR A 112 -15.58 18.70 20.08
CA TYR A 112 -15.99 17.66 19.11
C TYR A 112 -17.24 17.99 18.29
N LYS A 113 -18.13 18.87 18.80
CA LYS A 113 -19.35 19.27 18.09
C LYS A 113 -19.10 20.24 16.95
N ASN A 114 -18.01 21.01 17.01
CA ASN A 114 -17.69 22.05 16.03
C ASN A 114 -16.42 21.75 15.22
N TYR A 115 -15.85 20.55 15.38
CA TYR A 115 -14.59 20.15 14.75
C TYR A 115 -14.75 19.76 13.27
#